data_AF-A0A2G9C4S4-F1
#
_entry.id   AF-A0A2G9C4S4-F1
#
_cell.length_a   1.000
_cell.length_b   1.000
_cell.length_c   1.000
_cell.angle_alpha   90.00
_cell.angle_beta   90.00
_cell.angle_gamma   90.00
#
_symmetry.space_group_name_H-M   'P 1'
#
loop_
_entity.id
_entity.type
_entity.pdbx_description
1 polymer ?
#
loop_
_entity_poly.entity_id
_entity_poly.type
_entity_poly.pdbx_seq_one_letter_code
_entity_poly.pdbx_strand_id
1 'polypeptide(L)'
;MLHQTFQTFVQNPRDLAGLIAYALYKADKVEFMRMHPDADVHGFVLSMNLPSQVDTYRTRAEIMLEDMAEESLSGALEEAEADHLRRLRRLETTLGFWSGVWSSVLANLIAAGISILLVVLVLGSKLNFWTGLLKYLSE
;
A
#
# COMPACT_ATOMS: atom_id res chain seq x y z
N MET A 1 -13.14 19.55 -45.32
CA MET A 1 -13.91 18.94 -44.20
C MET A 1 -13.07 18.11 -43.22
N LEU A 2 -11.80 17.79 -43.50
CA LEU A 2 -10.92 17.03 -42.58
C LEU A 2 -10.61 17.73 -41.23
N HIS A 3 -10.79 19.04 -41.12
CA HIS A 3 -10.41 19.83 -39.93
C HIS A 3 -11.43 19.81 -38.79
N GLN A 4 -12.69 19.41 -39.02
CA GLN A 4 -13.72 19.51 -37.98
C GLN A 4 -13.86 18.24 -37.14
N THR A 5 -13.46 17.07 -37.64
CA THR A 5 -13.62 15.80 -36.90
C THR A 5 -12.97 15.83 -35.52
N PHE A 6 -11.79 16.44 -35.37
CA PHE A 6 -11.17 16.57 -34.05
C PHE A 6 -12.03 17.38 -33.07
N GLN A 7 -12.61 18.49 -33.54
CA GLN A 7 -13.47 19.36 -32.74
C GLN A 7 -14.82 18.70 -32.39
N THR A 8 -15.24 17.69 -33.18
CA THR A 8 -16.41 16.87 -32.84
C THR A 8 -16.16 16.05 -31.56
N PHE A 9 -14.95 15.53 -31.37
CA PHE A 9 -14.61 14.68 -30.22
C PHE A 9 -14.03 15.47 -29.05
N VAL A 10 -13.23 16.52 -29.32
CA VAL A 10 -12.42 17.21 -28.31
C VAL A 10 -12.90 18.66 -28.14
N GLN A 11 -13.46 18.95 -26.97
CA GLN A 11 -14.00 20.28 -26.68
C GLN A 11 -12.93 21.27 -26.23
N ASN A 12 -11.91 20.79 -25.53
CA ASN A 12 -10.80 21.61 -25.06
C ASN A 12 -9.52 20.77 -24.91
N PRO A 13 -8.32 21.37 -24.84
CA PRO A 13 -7.05 20.63 -24.76
C PRO A 13 -6.86 19.74 -23.53
N ARG A 14 -7.71 19.90 -22.50
CA ARG A 14 -7.70 19.11 -21.26
C ARG A 14 -8.85 18.09 -21.20
N ASP A 15 -9.65 17.97 -22.26
CA ASP A 15 -10.72 16.98 -22.39
C ASP A 15 -10.11 15.60 -22.67
N LEU A 16 -9.66 14.93 -21.60
CA LEU A 16 -8.97 13.64 -21.71
C LEU A 16 -9.87 12.56 -22.32
N ALA A 17 -11.16 12.52 -21.93
CA ALA A 17 -12.15 11.61 -22.51
C ALA A 17 -12.31 11.88 -24.01
N GLY A 18 -12.40 13.14 -24.43
CA GLY A 18 -12.46 13.52 -25.85
C GLY A 18 -11.20 13.14 -26.62
N LEU A 19 -10.02 13.34 -26.03
CA LEU A 19 -8.73 13.00 -26.66
C LEU A 19 -8.61 11.48 -26.88
N ILE A 20 -9.00 10.68 -25.90
CA ILE A 20 -9.04 9.22 -26.01
C ILE A 20 -10.10 8.78 -27.02
N ALA A 21 -11.30 9.35 -26.97
CA ALA A 21 -12.37 9.07 -27.94
C ALA A 21 -11.91 9.34 -29.38
N TYR A 22 -11.19 10.44 -29.61
CA TYR A 22 -10.59 10.74 -30.92
C TYR A 22 -9.51 9.74 -31.32
N ALA A 23 -8.68 9.29 -30.38
CA ALA A 23 -7.68 8.26 -30.63
C ALA A 23 -8.33 6.92 -31.02
N LEU A 24 -9.42 6.52 -30.36
CA LEU A 24 -10.20 5.33 -30.70
C LEU A 24 -10.80 5.44 -32.10
N TYR A 25 -11.43 6.58 -32.42
CA TYR A 25 -11.92 6.86 -33.78
C TYR A 25 -10.79 6.72 -34.82
N LYS A 26 -9.59 7.23 -34.53
CA LYS A 26 -8.45 7.13 -35.44
C LYS A 26 -7.98 5.69 -35.63
N ALA A 27 -7.94 4.91 -34.56
CA ALA A 27 -7.61 3.49 -34.63
C ALA A 27 -8.60 2.74 -35.53
N ASP A 28 -9.90 2.94 -35.32
CA ASP A 28 -10.95 2.31 -36.13
C ASP A 28 -10.90 2.76 -37.58
N LYS A 29 -10.57 4.04 -37.83
CA LYS A 29 -10.38 4.55 -39.19
C LYS A 29 -9.22 3.84 -39.90
N VAL A 30 -8.09 3.67 -39.23
CA VAL A 30 -6.92 2.95 -39.78
C VAL A 30 -7.28 1.51 -40.08
N GLU A 31 -7.99 0.86 -39.17
CA GLU A 31 -8.45 -0.52 -39.35
C GLU A 31 -9.43 -0.65 -40.51
N PHE A 32 -10.37 0.29 -40.64
CA PHE A 32 -11.30 0.34 -41.77
C PHE A 32 -10.57 0.47 -43.11
N MET A 33 -9.60 1.39 -43.20
CA MET A 33 -8.79 1.57 -44.42
C MET A 33 -7.95 0.34 -44.75
N ARG A 34 -7.50 -0.40 -43.74
CA ARG A 34 -6.76 -1.66 -43.92
C ARG A 34 -7.65 -2.76 -44.49
N MET A 35 -8.86 -2.90 -43.96
CA MET A 35 -9.81 -3.93 -44.40
C MET A 35 -10.47 -3.60 -45.75
N HIS A 36 -10.57 -2.32 -46.09
CA HIS A 36 -11.24 -1.84 -47.31
C HIS A 36 -10.34 -0.84 -48.06
N PRO A 37 -9.24 -1.31 -48.68
CA PRO A 37 -8.23 -0.43 -49.29
C PRO A 37 -8.79 0.43 -50.45
N ASP A 38 -9.81 -0.06 -51.15
CA ASP A 38 -10.44 0.63 -52.29
C ASP A 38 -11.71 1.40 -51.90
N ALA A 39 -12.13 1.37 -50.63
CA ALA A 39 -13.37 2.01 -50.19
C ALA A 39 -13.19 3.51 -49.96
N ASP A 40 -14.26 4.26 -50.25
CA ASP A 40 -14.32 5.68 -49.92
C ASP A 40 -14.42 5.88 -48.41
N VAL A 41 -13.33 6.40 -47.84
CA VAL A 41 -13.21 6.72 -46.42
C VAL A 41 -14.16 7.85 -45.99
N HIS A 42 -14.68 8.65 -46.93
CA HIS A 42 -15.61 9.74 -46.62
C HIS A 42 -16.92 9.23 -45.98
N GLY A 43 -17.45 8.10 -46.46
CA GLY A 43 -18.64 7.48 -45.88
C GLY A 43 -18.43 7.09 -44.42
N PHE A 44 -17.27 6.51 -44.11
CA PHE A 44 -16.86 6.19 -42.74
C PHE A 44 -16.70 7.46 -41.88
N VAL A 45 -16.08 8.50 -42.41
CA VAL A 45 -15.90 9.77 -41.68
C VAL A 45 -17.25 10.39 -41.35
N LEU A 46 -18.20 10.40 -42.29
CA LEU A 46 -19.53 10.92 -42.04
C LEU A 46 -20.27 10.09 -40.98
N SER A 47 -20.25 8.75 -41.11
CA SER A 47 -20.97 7.88 -40.17
C SER A 47 -20.44 8.02 -38.74
N MET A 48 -19.12 8.09 -38.58
CA MET A 48 -18.49 8.20 -37.25
C MET A 48 -18.54 9.61 -36.64
N ASN A 49 -18.87 10.64 -37.42
CA ASN A 49 -19.12 11.99 -36.90
C ASN A 49 -20.59 12.22 -36.52
N LEU A 50 -21.48 11.23 -36.64
CA LEU A 50 -22.83 11.34 -36.09
C LEU A 50 -22.77 11.51 -34.56
N PRO A 51 -23.64 12.34 -33.96
CA PRO A 51 -23.65 12.56 -32.52
C PRO A 51 -23.69 11.27 -31.69
N SER A 52 -24.52 10.30 -32.08
CA SER A 52 -24.63 9.01 -31.40
C SER A 52 -23.33 8.19 -31.43
N GLN A 53 -22.58 8.26 -32.54
CA GLN A 53 -21.31 7.55 -32.67
C GLN A 53 -20.22 8.25 -31.86
N VAL A 54 -20.21 9.58 -31.87
CA VAL A 54 -19.31 10.39 -31.04
C VAL A 54 -19.55 10.07 -29.56
N ASP A 55 -20.80 10.05 -29.12
CA ASP A 55 -21.17 9.68 -27.75
C ASP A 55 -20.70 8.27 -27.42
N THR A 56 -20.85 7.31 -28.33
CA THR A 56 -20.36 5.93 -28.13
C THR A 56 -18.85 5.87 -27.89
N TYR A 57 -18.07 6.60 -28.69
CA TYR A 57 -16.61 6.68 -28.50
C TYR A 57 -16.25 7.39 -27.19
N ARG A 58 -17.00 8.43 -26.80
CA ARG A 58 -16.81 9.12 -25.52
C ARG A 58 -17.11 8.21 -24.35
N THR A 59 -18.22 7.48 -24.36
CA THR A 59 -18.55 6.50 -23.32
C THR A 59 -17.48 5.42 -23.22
N ARG A 60 -16.96 4.90 -24.33
CA ARG A 60 -15.83 3.95 -24.30
C ARG A 60 -14.58 4.56 -23.67
N ALA A 61 -14.26 5.80 -24.01
CA ALA A 61 -13.12 6.51 -23.44
C ALA A 61 -13.28 6.76 -21.93
N GLU A 62 -14.50 7.09 -21.48
CA GLU A 62 -14.83 7.26 -20.06
C GLU A 62 -14.65 5.96 -19.28
N ILE A 63 -15.15 4.83 -19.81
CA ILE A 63 -14.95 3.50 -19.21
C ILE A 63 -13.45 3.18 -19.11
N MET A 64 -12.66 3.40 -20.17
CA MET A 64 -11.21 3.16 -20.14
C MET A 64 -10.49 4.02 -19.09
N LEU A 65 -10.95 5.25 -18.87
CA LEU A 65 -10.40 6.13 -17.85
C LEU A 65 -10.77 5.68 -16.44
N GLU A 66 -12.00 5.21 -16.25
CA GLU A 66 -12.47 4.62 -15.00
C GLU A 66 -11.67 3.37 -14.66
N ASP A 67 -11.52 2.43 -15.60
CA ASP A 67 -10.72 1.22 -15.43
C ASP A 67 -9.26 1.56 -15.06
N MET A 68 -8.65 2.52 -15.74
CA MET A 68 -7.27 2.95 -15.46
C MET A 68 -7.15 3.59 -14.07
N ALA A 69 -8.15 4.38 -13.65
CA ALA A 69 -8.16 5.01 -12.33
C ALA A 69 -8.33 3.95 -11.22
N GLU A 70 -9.22 2.98 -11.43
CA GLU A 70 -9.42 1.85 -10.51
C GLU A 70 -8.16 1.00 -10.38
N GLU A 71 -7.51 0.65 -11.49
CA GLU A 71 -6.27 -0.14 -11.48
C GLU A 71 -5.11 0.62 -10.81
N SER A 72 -5.02 1.93 -11.04
CA SER A 72 -4.00 2.76 -10.37
C SER A 72 -4.25 2.86 -8.87
N LEU A 73 -5.51 2.94 -8.45
CA LEU A 73 -5.87 3.05 -7.04
C LEU A 73 -5.71 1.72 -6.31
N SER A 74 -6.12 0.61 -6.92
CA SER A 74 -5.98 -0.73 -6.34
C SER A 74 -4.52 -1.08 -6.14
N GLY A 75 -3.66 -0.81 -7.12
CA GLY A 75 -2.21 -0.99 -6.98
C GLY A 75 -1.60 -0.15 -5.85
N ALA A 76 -2.02 1.10 -5.72
CA ALA A 76 -1.56 1.97 -4.63
C ALA A 76 -2.04 1.48 -3.24
N LEU A 77 -3.25 0.91 -3.17
CA LEU A 77 -3.83 0.40 -1.94
C LEU A 77 -3.15 -0.90 -1.50
N GLU A 78 -2.89 -1.82 -2.43
CA GLU A 78 -2.10 -3.03 -2.16
C GLU A 78 -0.68 -2.71 -1.68
N GLU A 79 -0.02 -1.72 -2.29
CA GLU A 79 1.32 -1.30 -1.87
C GLU A 79 1.32 -0.68 -0.46
N ALA A 80 0.31 0.13 -0.15
CA ALA A 80 0.14 0.72 1.18
C ALA A 80 -0.14 -0.33 2.26
N GLU A 81 -1.01 -1.31 1.99
CA GLU A 81 -1.27 -2.43 2.90
C GLU A 81 -0.02 -3.28 3.13
N ALA A 82 0.72 -3.57 2.07
CA ALA A 82 1.98 -4.31 2.16
C ALA A 82 3.02 -3.56 3.01
N ASP A 83 3.14 -2.24 2.87
CA ASP A 83 4.06 -1.45 3.70
C ASP A 83 3.63 -1.44 5.18
N HIS A 84 2.32 -1.30 5.46
CA HIS A 84 1.79 -1.39 6.82
C HIS A 84 2.05 -2.74 7.49
N LEU A 85 1.81 -3.85 6.79
CA LEU A 85 2.10 -5.20 7.31
C LEU A 85 3.59 -5.41 7.57
N ARG A 86 4.48 -4.89 6.70
CA ARG A 86 5.93 -4.93 6.92
C ARG A 86 6.34 -4.13 8.16
N ARG A 87 5.74 -2.96 8.38
CA ARG A 87 5.99 -2.15 9.59
C ARG A 87 5.54 -2.87 10.86
N LEU A 88 4.35 -3.48 10.85
CA LEU A 88 3.84 -4.25 11.99
C LEU A 88 4.76 -5.43 12.34
N ARG A 89 5.19 -6.23 11.35
CA ARG A 89 6.18 -7.30 11.60
C ARG A 89 7.48 -6.77 12.18
N ARG A 90 7.98 -5.63 11.69
CA ARG A 90 9.20 -5.02 12.23
C ARG A 90 9.01 -4.64 13.70
N LEU A 91 7.87 -4.06 14.06
CA LEU A 91 7.55 -3.73 15.45
C LEU A 91 7.47 -4.99 16.34
N GLU A 92 6.80 -6.04 15.90
CA GLU A 92 6.73 -7.31 16.63
C GLU A 92 8.11 -7.91 16.89
N THR A 93 8.99 -7.93 15.89
CA THR A 93 10.36 -8.46 16.06
C THR A 93 11.16 -7.65 17.07
N THR A 94 11.01 -6.32 17.10
CA THR A 94 11.68 -5.48 18.10
C THR A 94 11.12 -5.68 19.51
N LEU A 95 9.80 -5.82 19.66
CA LEU A 95 9.17 -6.07 20.96
C LEU A 95 9.54 -7.45 21.51
N GLY A 96 9.60 -8.48 20.66
CA GLY A 96 10.06 -9.82 21.04
C GLY A 96 11.52 -9.85 21.49
N PHE A 97 12.39 -9.05 20.86
CA PHE A 97 13.77 -8.88 21.31
C PHE A 97 13.83 -8.23 22.70
N TRP A 98 13.09 -7.13 22.91
CA TRP A 98 13.09 -6.42 24.21
C TRP A 98 12.49 -7.24 25.35
N SER A 99 11.45 -8.05 25.10
CA SER A 99 10.88 -8.92 26.13
C SER A 99 11.86 -10.02 26.58
N GLY A 100 12.64 -10.58 25.64
CA GLY A 100 13.70 -11.54 25.94
C GLY A 100 14.89 -10.94 26.71
N VAL A 101 15.23 -9.68 26.42
CA VAL A 101 16.27 -8.95 27.17
C VAL A 101 15.79 -8.69 28.61
N TRP A 102 14.55 -8.21 28.80
CA TRP A 102 14.00 -7.94 30.13
C TRP A 102 13.82 -9.21 30.98
N SER A 103 13.42 -10.33 30.39
CA SER A 103 13.30 -11.60 31.11
C SER A 103 14.66 -12.10 31.61
N SER A 104 15.71 -11.95 30.80
CA SER A 104 17.08 -12.35 31.14
C SER A 104 17.66 -11.47 32.25
N VAL A 105 17.42 -10.16 32.21
CA VAL A 105 17.86 -9.22 33.26
C VAL A 105 17.14 -9.53 34.58
N LEU A 106 15.83 -9.75 34.55
CA LEU A 106 15.04 -10.03 35.75
C LEU A 106 15.42 -11.38 36.38
N ALA A 107 15.64 -12.42 35.57
CA ALA A 107 16.09 -13.72 36.04
C ALA A 107 17.45 -13.65 36.73
N ASN A 108 18.41 -12.92 36.15
CA ASN A 108 19.73 -12.73 36.74
C ASN A 108 19.67 -11.91 38.04
N LEU A 109 18.82 -10.88 38.12
CA LEU A 109 18.63 -10.09 39.33
C LEU A 109 18.08 -10.95 40.48
N ILE A 110 17.06 -11.78 40.19
CA ILE A 110 16.47 -12.70 41.16
C ILE A 110 17.52 -13.74 41.60
N ALA A 111 18.26 -14.34 40.67
CA ALA A 111 19.29 -15.32 40.97
C ALA A 111 20.42 -14.75 41.84
N ALA A 112 20.86 -13.51 41.55
CA ALA A 112 21.84 -12.80 42.36
C ALA A 112 21.30 -12.51 43.77
N GLY A 113 20.04 -12.05 43.88
CA GLY A 113 19.38 -11.82 45.16
C GLY A 113 19.28 -13.08 46.01
N ILE A 114 18.87 -14.21 45.42
CA ILE A 114 18.80 -15.51 46.10
C ILE A 114 20.20 -15.97 46.53
N SER A 115 21.21 -15.77 45.68
CA SER A 115 22.59 -16.15 45.97
C SER A 115 23.16 -15.34 47.15
N ILE A 116 22.92 -14.03 47.18
CA ILE A 116 23.31 -13.16 48.30
C ILE A 116 22.58 -13.58 49.58
N LEU A 117 21.27 -13.83 49.51
CA LEU A 117 20.47 -14.29 50.64
C LEU A 117 21.05 -15.58 51.23
N LEU A 118 21.36 -16.57 50.39
CA LEU A 118 21.93 -17.85 50.82
C LEU A 118 23.31 -17.67 51.48
N VAL A 119 24.16 -16.81 50.91
CA VAL A 119 25.48 -16.50 51.49
C VAL A 119 25.34 -15.87 52.88
N VAL A 120 24.43 -14.90 53.03
CA VAL A 120 24.16 -14.26 54.34
C VAL A 120 23.63 -15.27 55.35
N LEU A 121 22.73 -16.17 54.94
CA LEU A 121 22.15 -17.17 55.83
C LEU A 121 23.20 -18.21 56.29
N VAL A 122 24.06 -18.69 55.38
CA VAL A 122 25.13 -19.65 55.69
C VAL A 122 26.24 -19.02 56.53
N LEU A 123 26.68 -17.80 56.21
CA LEU A 123 27.70 -17.12 57.02
C LEU A 123 27.14 -16.67 58.37
N GLY A 124 25.90 -16.17 58.39
CA GLY A 124 25.24 -15.73 59.63
C GLY A 124 24.96 -16.88 60.60
N SER A 125 24.66 -18.08 60.09
CA SER A 125 24.50 -19.29 60.92
C SER A 125 25.83 -19.80 61.47
N LYS A 126 26.94 -19.63 60.76
CA LYS A 126 28.28 -20.01 61.25
C LYS A 126 28.91 -19.01 62.22
N LEU A 127 28.54 -17.72 62.16
CA LEU A 127 29.18 -16.64 62.93
C LEU A 127 28.41 -16.20 64.19
N ASN A 128 27.38 -16.92 64.65
CA ASN A 128 26.50 -16.49 65.76
C ASN A 128 25.80 -15.12 65.52
N PHE A 129 25.81 -14.60 64.29
CA PHE A 129 25.30 -13.29 63.90
C PHE A 129 23.82 -13.08 64.29
N TRP A 130 23.01 -14.14 64.19
CA TRP A 130 21.59 -14.12 64.57
C TRP A 130 21.36 -13.78 66.04
N THR A 131 22.28 -14.15 66.94
CA THR A 131 22.18 -13.81 68.36
C THR A 131 22.44 -12.33 68.64
N GLY A 132 23.32 -11.69 67.85
CA GLY A 132 23.56 -10.24 67.93
C GLY A 132 22.43 -9.41 67.32
N LEU A 133 21.84 -9.88 66.21
CA LEU A 133 20.76 -9.19 65.51
C LEU A 133 19.42 -9.28 66.27
N LEU A 134 19.12 -10.42 66.89
CA LEU A 134 17.97 -10.56 67.80
C LEU A 134 18.09 -9.64 69.02
N LYS A 135 19.30 -9.42 69.52
CA LYS A 135 19.56 -8.54 70.65
C LYS A 135 19.38 -7.05 70.30
N TYR A 136 19.71 -6.67 69.07
CA TYR A 136 19.57 -5.30 68.55
C TYR A 136 18.12 -4.95 68.14
N LEU A 137 17.28 -5.95 67.85
CA LEU A 137 15.85 -5.77 67.58
C LEU A 137 14.97 -5.88 68.83
N SER A 138 15.53 -6.33 69.96
CA SER A 138 14.83 -6.46 71.25
C SER A 138 15.08 -5.33 72.24
N GLU A 139 15.94 -4.35 71.88
CA GLU A 139 16.03 -3.02 72.52
C GLU A 139 15.18 -2.02 71.73
#